data_AF-A0A1Y3P0B2-F1
#
_entry.id   AF-A0A1Y3P0B2-F1
#
_cell.length_a   1.000
_cell.length_b   1.000
_cell.length_c   1.000
_cell.angle_alpha   90.00
_cell.angle_beta   90.00
_cell.angle_gamma   90.00
#
_symmetry.space_group_name_H-M   'P 1'
#
loop_
_entity.id
_entity.type
_entity.pdbx_description
1 polymer ?
#
loop_
_entity_poly.entity_id
_entity_poly.type
_entity_poly.pdbx_seq_one_letter_code
_entity_poly.pdbx_strand_id
1 'polypeptide(L)'
;MKNLNDIEVILTRMIELLRIGAFNDWAIALEKVKTGFEFDPKSSPSKLLSMYGGMGSLNDVVLYKDGQPLILENNELDGLRSHLYELCKK
;
A
#
# COMPACT_ATOMS: atom_id res chain seq x y z
N MET A 1 -19.13 -7.77 -2.85
CA MET A 1 -17.89 -8.45 -3.32
C MET A 1 -16.72 -7.49 -3.15
N LYS A 2 -15.51 -7.97 -2.84
CA LYS A 2 -14.30 -7.12 -2.96
C LYS A 2 -14.02 -6.95 -4.44
N ASN A 3 -13.83 -5.73 -4.93
CA ASN A 3 -13.47 -5.51 -6.32
C ASN A 3 -11.96 -5.74 -6.45
N LEU A 4 -11.58 -6.95 -6.87
CA LEU A 4 -10.17 -7.35 -6.98
C LEU A 4 -9.41 -6.45 -7.96
N ASN A 5 -10.07 -5.94 -8.99
CA ASN A 5 -9.48 -5.00 -9.94
C ASN A 5 -9.13 -3.67 -9.25
N ASP A 6 -10.00 -3.16 -8.37
CA ASP A 6 -9.71 -1.91 -7.64
C ASP A 6 -8.52 -2.09 -6.69
N ILE A 7 -8.47 -3.24 -5.98
CA ILE A 7 -7.34 -3.59 -5.11
C ILE A 7 -6.03 -3.65 -5.92
N GLU A 8 -6.07 -4.28 -7.10
CA GLU A 8 -4.90 -4.41 -7.96
C GLU A 8 -4.38 -3.05 -8.44
N VAL A 9 -5.29 -2.18 -8.90
CA VAL A 9 -4.97 -0.83 -9.37
C VAL A 9 -4.37 0.00 -8.23
N ILE A 10 -4.99 -0.03 -7.05
CA ILE A 10 -4.51 0.71 -5.87
C ILE A 10 -3.13 0.22 -5.45
N LEU A 11 -2.93 -1.10 -5.31
CA LEU A 11 -1.63 -1.67 -4.93
C LEU A 11 -0.55 -1.30 -5.95
N THR A 12 -0.85 -1.40 -7.25
CA THR A 12 0.08 -1.02 -8.32
C THR A 12 0.50 0.44 -8.18
N ARG A 13 -0.46 1.34 -7.96
CA ARG A 13 -0.14 2.77 -7.80
C ARG A 13 0.65 3.06 -6.53
N MET A 14 0.32 2.42 -5.41
CA MET A 14 1.11 2.56 -4.17
C MET A 14 2.55 2.07 -4.35
N ILE A 15 2.76 0.97 -5.05
CA ILE A 15 4.10 0.44 -5.37
C ILE A 15 4.90 1.47 -6.17
N GLU A 16 4.30 2.09 -7.20
CA GLU A 16 4.95 3.15 -7.98
C GLU A 16 5.37 4.34 -7.12
N LEU A 17 4.48 4.86 -6.27
CA LEU A 17 4.76 5.99 -5.37
C LEU A 17 5.91 5.67 -4.41
N LEU A 18 5.94 4.46 -3.87
CA LEU A 18 7.03 4.00 -3.00
C LEU A 18 8.36 3.93 -3.76
N ARG A 19 8.37 3.50 -5.02
CA ARG A 19 9.58 3.51 -5.87
C ARG A 19 10.05 4.94 -6.17
N ILE A 20 9.14 5.88 -6.41
CA ILE A 20 9.46 7.31 -6.61
C ILE A 20 10.19 7.88 -5.39
N GLY A 21 9.73 7.55 -4.18
CA GLY A 21 10.37 7.97 -2.93
C GLY A 21 11.59 7.12 -2.52
N ALA A 22 12.04 6.16 -3.34
CA ALA A 22 13.10 5.20 -3.02
C ALA A 22 12.83 4.29 -1.81
N PHE A 23 11.56 4.10 -1.40
CA PHE A 23 11.12 3.18 -0.34
C PHE A 23 10.99 1.74 -0.89
N ASN A 24 12.11 1.19 -1.35
CA ASN A 24 12.12 -0.07 -2.11
C ASN A 24 11.62 -1.28 -1.31
N ASP A 25 11.91 -1.34 -0.01
CA ASP A 25 11.49 -2.45 0.84
C ASP A 25 9.97 -2.51 1.00
N TRP A 26 9.33 -1.34 1.12
CA TRP A 26 7.87 -1.24 1.17
C TRP A 26 7.22 -1.59 -0.16
N ALA A 27 7.80 -1.16 -1.27
CA ALA A 27 7.31 -1.53 -2.59
C ALA A 27 7.37 -3.05 -2.79
N ILE A 28 8.47 -3.71 -2.40
CA ILE A 28 8.59 -5.18 -2.43
C ILE A 28 7.57 -5.84 -1.50
N ALA A 29 7.32 -5.27 -0.32
CA ALA A 29 6.32 -5.80 0.60
C ALA A 29 4.90 -5.75 0.00
N LEU A 30 4.54 -4.65 -0.66
CA LEU A 30 3.24 -4.52 -1.34
C LEU A 30 3.13 -5.38 -2.59
N GLU A 31 4.21 -5.61 -3.34
CA GLU A 31 4.24 -6.57 -4.45
C GLU A 31 3.89 -7.98 -3.95
N LYS A 32 4.45 -8.41 -2.82
CA LYS A 32 4.12 -9.71 -2.19
C LYS A 32 2.65 -9.79 -1.77
N VAL A 33 2.06 -8.67 -1.35
CA VAL A 33 0.62 -8.61 -1.04
C VAL A 33 -0.21 -8.69 -2.30
N LYS A 34 0.15 -7.96 -3.36
CA LYS A 34 -0.51 -8.00 -4.68
C LYS A 34 -0.54 -9.43 -5.23
N THR A 35 0.60 -10.10 -5.26
CA THR A 35 0.69 -11.52 -5.65
C THR A 35 -0.19 -12.40 -4.75
N GLY A 36 -0.23 -12.12 -3.45
CA GLY A 36 -1.14 -12.81 -2.53
C GLY A 36 -2.60 -12.73 -2.95
N PHE A 37 -3.09 -11.57 -3.40
CA PHE A 37 -4.48 -11.42 -3.84
C PHE A 37 -4.82 -12.25 -5.09
N GLU A 38 -3.84 -12.55 -5.94
CA GLU A 38 -4.02 -13.42 -7.12
C GLU A 38 -4.13 -14.90 -6.73
N PHE A 39 -3.32 -15.36 -5.77
CA PHE A 39 -3.24 -16.78 -5.39
C PHE A 39 -4.10 -17.19 -4.18
N ASP A 40 -4.27 -16.31 -3.20
CA ASP A 40 -5.07 -16.52 -1.99
C ASP A 40 -5.83 -15.24 -1.58
N PRO A 41 -6.93 -14.92 -2.30
CA PRO A 41 -7.74 -13.73 -2.02
C PRO A 41 -8.47 -13.79 -0.67
N LYS A 42 -8.53 -14.96 0.00
CA LYS A 42 -9.20 -15.11 1.29
C LYS A 42 -8.31 -14.68 2.45
N SER A 43 -7.02 -15.03 2.45
CA SER A 43 -6.09 -14.68 3.53
C SER A 43 -5.36 -13.36 3.32
N SER A 44 -5.20 -12.92 2.06
CA SER A 44 -4.46 -11.71 1.70
C SER A 44 -4.95 -10.41 2.37
N PRO A 45 -6.26 -10.20 2.57
CA PRO A 45 -6.74 -9.02 3.30
C PRO A 45 -6.19 -8.92 4.73
N SER A 46 -6.12 -10.03 5.47
CA SER A 46 -5.61 -10.02 6.85
C SER A 46 -4.13 -9.68 6.89
N LYS A 47 -3.36 -10.23 5.95
CA LYS A 47 -1.93 -9.91 5.80
C LYS A 47 -1.71 -8.43 5.48
N LEU A 48 -2.48 -7.88 4.55
CA LEU A 48 -2.45 -6.46 4.23
C LEU A 48 -2.83 -5.59 5.44
N LEU A 49 -3.93 -5.91 6.13
CA LEU A 49 -4.40 -5.13 7.28
C LEU A 49 -3.39 -5.14 8.45
N SER A 50 -2.63 -6.24 8.63
CA SER A 50 -1.56 -6.27 9.63
C SER A 50 -0.44 -5.27 9.37
N MET A 51 -0.29 -4.76 8.14
CA MET A 51 0.70 -3.74 7.79
C MET A 51 0.29 -2.34 8.24
N TYR A 52 -0.97 -2.10 8.61
CA TYR A 52 -1.49 -0.77 9.00
C TYR A 52 -1.29 -0.46 10.50
N GLY A 53 -0.81 -1.40 11.31
CA GLY A 53 -0.67 -1.22 12.76
C GLY A 53 0.74 -1.51 13.28
N GLY A 54 1.08 -0.94 14.44
CA GLY A 54 2.38 -1.08 15.08
C GLY A 54 3.36 0.05 14.76
N MET A 55 4.53 0.05 15.41
CA MET A 55 5.61 1.00 15.14
C MET A 55 6.29 0.67 13.80
N GLY A 56 6.41 1.64 12.90
CA GLY A 56 6.99 1.42 11.57
C GLY A 56 6.03 0.72 10.63
N SER A 57 4.74 0.97 10.80
CA SER A 57 3.66 0.47 9.95
C SER A 57 3.64 1.19 8.60
N LEU A 58 2.82 0.68 7.67
CA LEU A 58 2.58 1.31 6.37
C LEU A 58 2.05 2.74 6.53
N ASN A 59 1.31 3.01 7.61
CA ASN A 59 0.79 4.35 7.90
C ASN A 59 1.89 5.35 8.29
N ASP A 60 3.01 4.87 8.83
CA ASP A 60 4.13 5.71 9.24
C ASP A 60 5.03 6.11 8.07
N VAL A 61 4.84 5.51 6.89
CA VAL A 61 5.64 5.81 5.70
C VAL A 61 5.28 7.19 5.18
N VAL A 62 6.28 8.06 5.11
CA VAL A 62 6.21 9.37 4.48
C VAL A 62 7.32 9.46 3.45
N LEU A 63 6.97 9.76 2.21
CA LEU A 63 7.89 9.83 1.07
C LEU A 63 8.70 11.12 1.12
N TYR A 64 10.01 11.01 0.97
CA TYR A 64 10.95 12.12 0.86
C TYR A 64 11.89 11.91 -0.31
N LYS A 65 12.35 13.02 -0.89
CA LYS A 65 13.43 13.04 -1.88
C LYS A 65 14.29 14.27 -1.62
N ASP A 66 15.61 14.08 -1.62
CA ASP A 66 16.59 15.16 -1.38
C ASP A 66 16.31 15.96 -0.09
N GLY A 67 15.86 15.26 0.97
CA GLY A 67 15.52 15.85 2.26
C GLY A 67 14.20 16.63 2.31
N GLN A 68 13.41 16.64 1.23
CA GLN A 68 12.12 17.32 1.14
C GLN A 68 10.96 16.32 1.04
N PRO A 69 9.84 16.55 1.75
CA PRO A 69 8.66 15.70 1.63
C PRO A 69 8.04 15.85 0.25
N LEU A 70 7.68 14.72 -0.36
CA LEU A 70 6.97 14.68 -1.63
C LEU A 70 5.46 14.89 -1.36
N ILE A 71 5.03 16.15 -1.23
CA ILE A 71 3.69 16.48 -0.69
C ILE A 71 2.54 15.87 -1.52
N LEU A 72 2.61 15.97 -2.85
CA LEU A 72 1.54 15.47 -3.72
C LEU A 72 1.45 13.95 -3.66
N GLU A 73 2.60 13.28 -3.71
CA GLU A 73 2.74 11.83 -3.66
C GLU A 73 2.30 11.28 -2.30
N ASN A 74 2.61 11.98 -1.20
CA ASN A 74 2.16 11.60 0.13
C ASN A 74 0.65 11.75 0.30
N ASN A 75 0.06 12.82 -0.23
CA ASN A 75 -1.39 13.00 -0.22
C ASN A 75 -2.09 11.91 -1.05
N GLU A 76 -1.53 11.57 -2.20
CA GLU A 76 -2.03 10.46 -3.02
C GLU A 76 -1.91 9.12 -2.27
N LEU A 77 -0.74 8.85 -1.69
CA LEU A 77 -0.48 7.62 -0.94
C LEU A 77 -1.42 7.46 0.26
N ASP A 78 -1.71 8.54 0.99
CA ASP A 78 -2.67 8.55 2.10
C ASP A 78 -4.11 8.22 1.65
N GLY A 79 -4.54 8.82 0.54
CA GLY A 79 -5.84 8.52 -0.07
C GLY A 79 -5.94 7.05 -0.51
N LEU A 80 -4.88 6.52 -1.14
CA LEU A 80 -4.82 5.12 -1.58
C LEU A 80 -4.82 4.15 -0.39
N ARG A 81 -4.09 4.44 0.68
CA ARG A 81 -4.10 3.66 1.94
C ARG A 81 -5.50 3.57 2.51
N SER A 82 -6.16 4.72 2.65
CA SER A 82 -7.52 4.79 3.17
C SER A 82 -8.47 3.95 2.32
N HIS A 83 -8.43 4.11 0.99
CA HIS A 83 -9.28 3.34 0.09
C HIS A 83 -9.00 1.83 0.16
N LEU A 84 -7.72 1.44 0.15
CA LEU A 84 -7.32 0.04 0.24
C LEU A 84 -7.74 -0.61 1.57
N TYR A 85 -7.63 0.13 2.68
CA TYR A 85 -8.11 -0.30 3.99
C TYR A 85 -9.61 -0.57 3.97
N GLU A 86 -10.42 0.36 3.45
CA GLU A 86 -11.88 0.22 3.35
C GLU A 86 -12.29 -1.00 2.50
N LEU A 87 -11.58 -1.27 1.39
CA LEU A 87 -11.84 -2.44 0.56
C LEU A 87 -11.53 -3.76 1.28
N CYS A 88 -10.57 -3.73 2.20
CA CYS A 88 -10.07 -4.91 2.89
C CYS A 88 -10.73 -5.18 4.24
N LYS A 89 -11.19 -4.13 4.94
CA LYS A 89 -11.90 -4.24 6.23
C LYS A 89 -13.28 -4.87 6.01
N LYS A 90 -13.42 -6.14 6.39
CA LYS A 90 -14.69 -6.87 6.47
C LYS A 90 -14.56 -7.94 7.54
#